data_AF-A0A9W6ZDQ7-F1
#
_entry.id   AF-A0A9W6ZDQ7-F1
#
_cell.length_a   1.000
_cell.length_b   1.000
_cell.length_c   1.000
_cell.angle_alpha   90.00
_cell.angle_beta   90.00
_cell.angle_gamma   90.00
#
_symmetry.space_group_name_H-M   'P 1'
#
loop_
_entity.id
_entity.type
_entity.pdbx_description
1 polymer ?
#
loop_
_entity_poly.entity_id
_entity_poly.type
_entity_poly.pdbx_seq_one_letter_code
_entity_poly.pdbx_strand_id
1 'polypeptide(L)' 'AEREALATEAAMTGNPLLSDGSTGKSGKMKRKWNDDVVFRNQARGEQKKEKRFVNDTVRNDFHRRFMSKFMK' A
#
# COMPACT_ATOMS: atom_id res chain seq x y z
N ALA A 1 3.63 8.46 49.48
CA ALA A 1 4.79 8.97 48.73
C ALA A 1 5.67 7.83 48.21
N GLU A 2 6.43 7.12 49.05
CA GLU A 2 7.38 6.09 48.60
C GLU A 2 6.73 4.87 47.89
N ARG A 3 5.62 4.36 48.43
CA ARG A 3 4.86 3.26 47.79
C ARG A 3 4.25 3.64 46.44
N GLU A 4 3.92 4.91 46.28
CA GLU A 4 3.33 5.44 45.05
C GLU A 4 4.43 5.60 43.98
N ALA A 5 5.61 6.05 44.38
CA ALA A 5 6.81 6.06 43.53
C ALA A 5 7.18 4.63 43.06
N LEU A 6 7.19 3.65 43.97
CA LEU A 6 7.45 2.25 43.63
C LEU A 6 6.38 1.67 42.68
N ALA A 7 5.11 2.02 42.88
CA ALA A 7 4.02 1.61 41.99
C ALA A 7 4.15 2.21 40.58
N THR A 8 4.58 3.48 40.49
CA THR A 8 4.85 4.11 39.18
C THR A 8 6.06 3.51 38.48
N GLU A 9 7.10 3.16 39.22
CA GLU A 9 8.30 2.50 38.68
C GLU A 9 7.99 1.10 38.14
N ALA A 10 7.23 0.31 38.90
CA ALA A 10 6.78 -1.01 38.47
C ALA A 10 5.84 -0.94 37.26
N ALA A 11 4.96 0.07 37.19
CA ALA A 11 4.11 0.29 36.02
C ALA A 11 4.89 0.70 34.77
N MET A 12 6.01 1.44 34.93
CA MET A 12 6.88 1.82 33.80
C MET A 12 7.77 0.66 33.32
N THR A 13 8.20 -0.22 34.22
CA THR A 13 9.15 -1.31 33.90
C THR A 13 8.47 -2.66 33.63
N GLY A 14 7.22 -2.84 34.06
CA GLY A 14 6.47 -4.09 33.94
C GLY A 14 5.85 -4.37 32.57
N ASN A 15 5.96 -3.44 31.60
CA ASN A 15 5.41 -3.65 30.27
C ASN A 15 6.49 -4.08 29.25
N PRO A 16 6.55 -5.38 28.86
CA PRO A 16 7.53 -5.89 27.92
C PRO A 16 7.37 -5.36 26.48
N LEU A 17 6.28 -4.65 26.19
CA LEU A 17 6.08 -3.95 24.91
C LEU A 17 6.63 -2.52 24.92
N LEU A 18 6.84 -1.91 26.10
CA LEU A 18 7.37 -0.54 26.20
C LEU A 18 8.91 -0.50 26.16
N SER A 19 9.59 -1.53 26.66
CA SER A 19 11.06 -1.59 26.64
C SER A 19 11.63 -1.73 25.23
N ASP A 20 10.86 -2.30 24.29
CA ASP A 20 11.24 -2.44 22.87
C ASP A 20 10.74 -1.26 22.01
N GLY A 21 10.06 -0.29 22.63
CA GLY A 21 9.42 0.86 21.98
C GLY A 21 10.34 2.06 21.74
N SER A 22 11.51 2.12 22.40
CA SER A 22 12.50 3.18 22.15
C SER A 22 13.64 2.68 21.24
N THR A 23 13.45 2.87 19.93
CA THR A 23 14.50 2.85 18.90
C THR A 23 14.84 1.49 18.22
N GLY A 24 13.82 0.71 17.88
CA GLY A 24 13.46 0.55 16.45
C GLY A 24 14.12 -0.55 15.61
N LYS A 25 14.29 -1.78 16.14
CA LYS A 25 14.71 -2.96 15.33
C LYS A 25 13.81 -4.21 15.41
N SER A 26 12.58 -4.09 15.90
CA SER A 26 11.66 -5.25 16.09
C SER A 26 10.45 -5.30 15.12
N GLY A 27 10.15 -4.23 14.37
CA GLY A 27 8.96 -4.17 13.48
C GLY A 27 9.21 -3.80 12.02
N LYS A 28 10.46 -3.61 11.58
CA LYS A 28 10.76 -3.38 10.16
C LYS A 28 10.74 -4.73 9.45
N MET A 29 9.60 -5.06 8.85
CA MET A 29 9.47 -6.22 7.94
C MET A 29 10.65 -6.24 6.97
N LYS A 30 11.57 -7.19 7.14
CA LYS A 30 12.91 -7.19 6.51
C LYS A 30 12.87 -7.35 4.98
N ARG A 31 11.80 -7.95 4.46
CA ARG A 31 11.48 -8.06 3.03
C ARG A 31 9.99 -8.29 2.88
N LYS A 32 9.34 -7.55 1.99
CA LYS A 32 7.94 -7.78 1.61
C LYS A 32 7.91 -8.94 0.60
N TRP A 33 6.85 -9.73 0.59
CA TRP A 33 6.69 -10.84 -0.37
C TRP A 33 6.78 -10.39 -1.85
N ASN A 34 6.44 -9.12 -2.11
CA ASN A 34 6.57 -8.47 -3.41
C ASN A 34 7.99 -8.02 -3.76
N ASP A 35 8.98 -8.21 -2.89
CA ASP A 35 10.33 -7.71 -3.11
C ASP A 35 11.18 -8.56 -4.08
N ASP A 36 10.66 -9.68 -4.56
CA ASP A 36 11.35 -10.53 -5.55
C ASP A 36 10.69 -10.53 -6.93
N VAL A 37 9.77 -9.59 -7.18
CA VAL A 37 9.08 -9.53 -8.47
C VAL A 37 9.97 -8.81 -9.49
N VAL A 38 10.22 -9.48 -10.62
CA VAL A 38 11.06 -9.01 -11.73
C VAL A 38 10.49 -7.74 -12.42
N PHE A 39 9.17 -7.56 -12.39
CA PHE A 39 8.49 -6.38 -12.92
C PHE A 39 7.83 -5.61 -11.78
N ARG A 40 8.24 -4.36 -11.59
CA ARG A 40 7.63 -3.46 -10.60
C ARG A 40 7.04 -2.24 -11.30
N ASN A 41 5.95 -1.71 -10.75
CA ASN A 41 5.37 -0.42 -11.15
C ASN A 41 5.11 -0.24 -12.66
N GLN A 42 4.70 -1.29 -13.37
CA GLN A 42 4.55 -1.29 -14.83
C GLN A 42 3.57 -0.24 -15.37
N ALA A 43 2.52 0.08 -14.59
CA ALA A 43 1.51 1.07 -14.94
C ALA A 43 1.73 2.44 -14.25
N ARG A 44 2.91 2.68 -13.66
CA ARG A 44 3.16 3.93 -12.94
C ARG A 44 3.20 5.09 -13.93
N GLY A 45 2.23 5.99 -13.81
CA GLY A 45 2.10 7.15 -14.70
C GLY A 45 1.34 6.86 -16.00
N GLU A 46 0.65 5.72 -16.10
CA GLU A 46 -0.22 5.48 -17.25
C GLU A 46 -1.25 6.61 -17.37
N GLN A 47 -1.28 7.26 -18.54
CA GLN A 47 -2.18 8.36 -18.79
C GLN A 47 -3.61 7.83 -18.84
N LYS A 48 -4.49 8.39 -17.99
CA LYS A 48 -5.92 8.10 -18.03
C LYS A 48 -6.45 8.48 -19.41
N LYS A 49 -7.20 7.59 -20.05
CA LYS A 49 -7.84 7.87 -21.33
C LYS A 49 -8.75 9.10 -21.17
N GLU A 50 -8.38 10.19 -21.84
CA GLU A 50 -9.19 11.41 -21.88
C GLU A 50 -10.49 11.17 -22.64
N LYS A 51 -11.54 11.90 -22.25
CA LYS A 51 -12.82 11.88 -22.95
C LYS A 51 -12.66 12.65 -24.26
N ARG A 52 -12.51 11.92 -25.36
CA ARG A 52 -12.47 12.48 -26.71
C ARG A 52 -13.63 11.95 -27.55
N PHE A 53 -14.11 12.80 -28.45
CA PHE A 53 -15.03 12.38 -29.50
C PHE A 53 -14.24 12.14 -30.79
N VAL A 54 -14.56 11.04 -31.48
CA VAL A 54 -13.94 10.68 -32.76
C VAL A 54 -15.06 10.51 -33.78
N ASN A 55 -15.02 11.29 -34.86
CA ASN A 55 -15.97 11.20 -35.96
C ASN A 55 -15.61 10.06 -36.93
N ASP A 56 -15.60 8.83 -36.42
CA ASP A 56 -15.34 7.59 -37.15
C ASP A 56 -16.11 6.46 -36.45
N THR A 57 -16.90 5.68 -37.18
CA THR A 57 -17.78 4.64 -36.61
C THR A 57 -17.04 3.40 -36.14
N VAL A 58 -15.86 3.09 -36.70
CA VAL A 58 -15.09 1.89 -36.38
C VAL A 58 -13.89 2.16 -35.46
N ARG A 59 -13.34 3.38 -35.49
CA ARG A 59 -12.20 3.77 -34.63
C ARG A 59 -12.60 4.53 -33.37
N ASN A 60 -13.89 4.76 -33.13
CA ASN A 60 -14.32 5.41 -31.89
C ASN A 60 -14.14 4.47 -30.67
N ASP A 61 -14.13 5.08 -29.49
CA ASP A 61 -13.95 4.34 -28.24
C ASP A 61 -15.13 3.42 -27.93
N PHE A 62 -16.32 3.74 -28.44
CA PHE A 62 -17.50 2.89 -28.29
C PHE A 62 -17.32 1.56 -29.03
N HIS A 63 -16.93 1.60 -30.30
CA HIS A 63 -16.73 0.46 -31.16
C HIS A 63 -15.59 -0.42 -30.65
N ARG A 64 -14.46 0.17 -30.24
CA ARG A 64 -13.37 -0.56 -29.58
C ARG A 64 -13.84 -1.32 -28.34
N ARG A 65 -14.66 -0.69 -27.49
CA ARG A 65 -15.25 -1.33 -26.29
C ARG A 65 -16.28 -2.39 -26.63
N PHE A 66 -17.11 -2.16 -27.64
CA PHE A 66 -18.09 -3.12 -28.13
C PHE A 66 -17.40 -4.39 -28.62
N MET A 67 -16.39 -4.26 -29.49
CA MET A 67 -15.64 -5.40 -30.02
C MET A 67 -14.96 -6.17 -28.91
N SER A 68 -14.21 -5.51 -28.01
CA SER A 68 -13.58 -6.18 -26.86
C SER A 68 -14.56 -6.90 -25.92
N LYS A 69 -15.83 -6.47 -25.88
CA LYS A 69 -16.85 -7.07 -25.00
C LYS A 69 -17.57 -8.25 -25.65
N PHE A 70 -17.89 -8.15 -26.93
CA PHE A 70 -18.79 -9.09 -27.62
C PHE A 70 -18.08 -10.00 -28.63
N MET A 71 -16.88 -9.64 -29.05
CA MET A 71 -16.04 -10.45 -29.94
C MET A 71 -14.74 -10.77 -29.21
N LYS A 72 -14.61 -12.03 -28.78
CA LYS A 72 -13.41 -12.50 -28.09
C LYS A 72 -12.43 -13.11 -29.09
#